data_AF-A0A534FA62-F1
#
_entry.id   AF-A0A534FA62-F1
#
_cell.length_a   1.000
_cell.length_b   1.000
_cell.length_c   1.000
_cell.angle_alpha   90.00
_cell.angle_beta   90.00
_cell.angle_gamma   90.00
#
_symmetry.space_group_name_H-M   'P 1'
#
loop_
_entity.id
_entity.type
_entity.pdbx_description
1 polymer ?
#
loop_
_entity_poly.entity_id
_entity_poly.type
_entity_poly.pdbx_seq_one_letter_code
_entity_poly.pdbx_strand_id
1 'polypeptide(L)' 'MRFAYEWHDDSGHWFRSYGNENWEFDERGLMRRRIASINDLPILETERKYRWSAPGPRPKDHPGLSDLGL' A
#
# COMPACT_ATOMS: atom_id res chain seq x y z
N MET A 1 9.87 6.55 2.17
CA MET A 1 8.61 6.53 1.40
C MET A 1 7.45 6.12 2.33
N ARG A 2 6.26 6.66 2.09
CA ARG A 2 5.01 6.22 2.73
C ARG A 2 4.17 5.44 1.71
N PHE A 3 3.45 4.44 2.16
CA PHE A 3 2.52 3.68 1.32
C PHE A 3 1.36 3.12 2.15
N ALA A 4 0.29 2.71 1.46
CA ALA A 4 -0.76 1.89 2.05
C ALA A 4 -1.28 0.88 1.02
N TYR A 5 -1.70 -0.30 1.48
CA TYR A 5 -2.33 -1.32 0.64
C TYR A 5 -3.56 -1.91 1.34
N GLU A 6 -4.50 -2.41 0.55
CA GLU A 6 -5.72 -3.05 1.04
C GLU A 6 -5.74 -4.51 0.60
N TRP A 7 -6.18 -5.38 1.49
CA TRP A 7 -6.24 -6.82 1.27
C TRP A 7 -7.28 -7.43 2.20
N HIS A 8 -7.64 -8.69 1.95
CA HIS A 8 -8.40 -9.48 2.90
C HIS A 8 -7.72 -10.82 3.13
N ASP A 9 -7.94 -11.40 4.31
CA ASP A 9 -7.50 -12.74 4.63
C ASP A 9 -8.44 -13.81 4.01
N ASP A 10 -8.15 -15.08 4.24
CA ASP A 10 -8.95 -16.22 3.76
C ASP A 10 -10.31 -16.35 4.48
N SER A 11 -10.49 -15.63 5.59
CA SER A 11 -11.72 -15.55 6.36
C SER A 11 -12.62 -14.38 5.91
N GLY A 12 -12.15 -13.56 4.97
CA GLY A 12 -12.89 -12.42 4.42
C GLY A 12 -12.77 -11.14 5.25
N HIS A 13 -11.90 -11.09 6.26
CA HIS A 13 -11.63 -9.86 7.00
C HIS A 13 -10.77 -8.93 6.16
N TRP A 14 -11.23 -7.69 5.99
CA TRP A 14 -10.50 -6.67 5.24
C TRP A 14 -9.56 -5.88 6.14
N PHE A 15 -8.43 -5.49 5.57
CA PHE A 15 -7.43 -4.67 6.22
C PHE A 15 -6.94 -3.57 5.29
N ARG A 16 -6.61 -2.42 5.89
CA ARG A 16 -5.72 -1.42 5.29
C ARG A 16 -4.42 -1.38 6.08
N SER A 17 -3.33 -1.71 5.41
CA SER A 17 -2.00 -1.68 5.98
C SER A 17 -1.34 -0.35 5.66
N TYR A 18 -0.81 0.34 6.68
CA TYR A 18 -0.07 1.58 6.53
C TYR A 18 1.41 1.31 6.73
N GLY A 19 2.23 1.78 5.81
CA GLY A 19 3.64 1.44 5.76
C GLY A 19 4.56 2.64 5.57
N ASN A 20 5.70 2.58 6.27
CA ASN A 20 6.85 3.42 6.05
C ASN A 20 8.02 2.54 5.62
N GLU A 21 8.65 2.89 4.50
CA GLU A 21 9.81 2.20 4.01
C GLU A 21 10.98 3.15 3.74
N ASN A 22 12.14 2.76 4.25
CA ASN A 22 13.42 3.41 4.04
C ASN A 22 14.24 2.55 3.08
N TRP A 23 14.69 3.17 2.00
CA TRP A 23 15.43 2.51 0.93
C TRP A 23 16.83 3.09 0.83
N GLU A 24 17.79 2.21 0.60
CA GLU A 24 19.19 2.54 0.30
C GLU A 24 19.54 1.86 -1.03
N PHE A 25 20.12 2.60 -1.95
CA PHE A 25 20.47 2.13 -3.29
C PHE A 25 21.99 2.07 -3.48
N ASP A 26 22.46 1.18 -4.34
CA ASP A 26 23.85 1.16 -4.81
C ASP A 26 24.08 2.12 -5.98
N GLU A 27 25.31 2.16 -6.49
CA GLU A 27 25.72 3.02 -7.61
C GLU A 27 25.01 2.70 -8.94
N ARG A 28 24.43 1.50 -9.06
CA ARG A 28 23.66 1.06 -10.24
C ARG A 28 22.16 1.32 -10.09
N GLY A 29 21.74 1.94 -8.98
CA GLY A 29 20.35 2.22 -8.66
C GLY A 29 19.57 0.99 -8.18
N LEU A 30 20.25 -0.12 -7.84
CA LEU A 30 19.60 -1.29 -7.25
C LEU A 30 19.45 -1.10 -5.75
N MET A 31 18.30 -1.49 -5.20
CA MET A 31 18.05 -1.39 -3.77
C MET A 31 18.94 -2.39 -3.02
N ARG A 32 19.85 -1.90 -2.18
CA ARG A 32 20.76 -2.73 -1.38
C ARG A 32 20.28 -2.93 0.06
N ARG A 33 19.45 -2.02 0.57
CA ARG A 33 18.79 -2.15 1.88
C ARG A 33 17.37 -1.63 1.83
N ARG A 34 16.46 -2.40 2.41
CA ARG A 34 15.06 -2.06 2.60
C ARG A 34 14.67 -2.30 4.05
N ILE A 35 14.24 -1.25 4.73
CA ILE A 35 13.64 -1.37 6.07
C ILE A 35 12.21 -0.90 5.94
N ALA A 36 11.26 -1.76 6.29
CA ALA A 36 9.84 -1.45 6.24
C ALA A 36 9.20 -1.74 7.59
N SER A 37 8.43 -0.77 8.09
CA SER A 37 7.53 -0.94 9.23
C SER A 37 6.12 -0.77 8.72
N ILE A 38 5.24 -1.70 9.07
CA ILE A 38 3.87 -1.79 8.55
C ILE A 38 2.93 -2.11 9.71
N ASN A 39 1.80 -1.41 9.76
CA ASN A 39 0.74 -1.65 10.74
C ASN A 39 -0.59 -1.92 10.03
N ASP A 40 -1.24 -3.01 10.42
CA ASP A 40 -2.52 -3.43 9.84
C ASP A 40 -3.69 -2.85 10.63
N LEU A 41 -4.60 -2.19 9.94
CA LEU A 41 -5.86 -1.70 10.50
C LEU A 41 -7.01 -2.52 9.90
N PRO A 42 -7.82 -3.24 10.72
CA PRO A 42 -9.05 -3.85 10.25
C PRO A 42 -10.01 -2.78 9.70
N ILE A 43 -10.63 -3.07 8.56
CA ILE A 43 -11.64 -2.21 7.93
C ILE A 43 -12.83 -3.07 7.47
N LEU A 44 -13.97 -2.44 7.23
CA LEU A 44 -15.07 -3.05 6.50
C LEU A 44 -14.77 -3.04 5.00
N GLU A 45 -15.35 -3.99 4.25
CA GLU A 45 -15.23 -3.98 2.79
C GLU A 45 -15.71 -2.66 2.18
N THR A 46 -16.76 -2.05 2.76
CA THR A 46 -17.33 -0.76 2.31
C THR A 46 -16.37 0.41 2.49
N GLU A 47 -15.38 0.31 3.39
CA GLU A 47 -14.41 1.37 3.68
C GLU A 47 -13.20 1.34 2.73
N ARG A 48 -13.08 0.32 1.87
CA ARG A 48 -12.01 0.23 0.87
C ARG A 48 -11.99 1.44 -0.06
N LYS A 49 -10.79 1.96 -0.29
CA LYS A 49 -10.49 3.09 -1.18
C LYS A 49 -9.83 2.63 -2.49
N TYR A 50 -9.34 1.39 -2.57
CA TYR A 50 -8.68 0.85 -3.77
C TYR A 50 -9.59 -0.16 -4.48
N ARG A 51 -10.15 0.25 -5.63
CA ARG A 51 -11.21 -0.49 -6.35
C ARG A 51 -10.89 -0.84 -7.81
N TRP A 52 -9.63 -0.73 -8.23
CA TRP A 52 -9.23 -1.14 -9.58
C TRP A 52 -8.94 -2.65 -9.66
N SER A 53 -8.95 -3.22 -10.88
CA SER A 53 -8.70 -4.65 -11.11
C SER A 53 -7.26 -5.04 -10.77
N ALA A 54 -7.10 -6.16 -10.08
CA ALA A 54 -5.81 -6.79 -9.80
C ALA A 54 -5.67 -8.09 -10.62
N PRO A 55 -4.43 -8.50 -11.00
CA PRO A 55 -3.19 -7.75 -10.86
C PRO A 55 -3.07 -6.62 -11.92
N GLY A 56 -2.48 -5.49 -11.55
CA GLY A 56 -2.28 -4.38 -12.48
C GLY A 56 -1.81 -3.10 -11.81
N PRO A 57 -1.30 -2.13 -12.60
CA PRO A 57 -0.91 -0.83 -12.06
C PRO A 57 -2.14 -0.04 -11.62
N ARG A 58 -1.95 0.80 -10.60
CA ARG A 58 -2.94 1.83 -10.24
C ARG A 58 -3.22 2.71 -11.48
N PRO A 59 -4.49 2.97 -11.85
CA PRO A 59 -4.83 3.90 -12.91
C PRO A 59 -4.21 5.28 -12.68
N LYS A 60 -3.78 5.95 -13.75
CA LYS A 60 -3.05 7.24 -13.66
C LYS A 60 -3.89 8.35 -13.03
N ASP A 61 -5.19 8.32 -13.25
CA ASP A 61 -6.22 9.25 -12.80
C ASP A 61 -6.77 8.94 -11.40
N HIS A 62 -6.43 7.79 -10.82
CA HIS A 62 -6.81 7.49 -9.45
C HIS A 62 -6.05 8.42 -8.47
N PRO A 63 -6.69 8.97 -7.44
CA PRO A 63 -6.02 9.81 -6.45
C PRO A 63 -4.86 9.10 -5.75
N GLY A 64 -3.84 9.88 -5.36
CA GLY A 64 -2.70 9.41 -4.58
C GLY A 64 -3.02 9.30 -3.09
N LEU A 65 -2.01 8.92 -2.28
CA LEU A 65 -2.18 8.68 -0.84
C LEU A 65 -2.73 9.92 -0.11
N SER A 66 -2.13 11.09 -0.35
CA SER A 66 -2.53 12.34 0.31
C SER A 66 -3.91 12.84 -0.15
N ASP A 67 -4.27 12.67 -1.43
CA ASP A 67 -5.58 13.07 -1.95
C ASP A 67 -6.72 12.20 -1.38
N LEU A 68 -6.39 10.97 -0.97
CA LEU A 68 -7.29 10.06 -0.27
C LEU A 68 -7.38 10.34 1.23
N GLY A 69 -6.62 11.30 1.76
CA GLY A 69 -6.53 11.56 3.20
C GLY A 69 -5.93 10.40 3.99
N LEU A 70 -4.97 9.68 3.38
CA LEU A 70 -4.24 8.55 3.98
C LEU A 70 -2.78 8.94 4.34
#